data_AF-A0A357WS76-F1
#
_entry.id   AF-A0A357WS76-F1
#
_cell.length_a   1.000
_cell.length_b   1.000
_cell.length_c   1.000
_cell.angle_alpha   90.00
_cell.angle_beta   90.00
_cell.angle_gamma   90.00
#
_symmetry.space_group_name_H-M   'P 1'
#
loop_
_entity.id
_entity.type
_entity.pdbx_description
1 polymer ?
#
loop_
_entity_poly.entity_id
_entity_poly.type
_entity_poly.pdbx_seq_one_letter_code
_entity_poly.pdbx_strand_id
1 'polypeptide(L)'
;VDMARLSSGGHRLTVNFAYQAYTGGIWVDRGTIVPYGISFKVSAPASSNLPVRTLINSATGITVSGDITINATLTVEDISLHTKGTCVACDTIRKAQKGGRFLFGYDISLSPTTTGPLTISIPMDSKYNGQTITILHCINGRLETINATVVNGVAMFIVTELSPFAVT
;
A
#
# COMPACT_ATOMS: atom_id res chain seq x y z
N VAL A 1 18.48 -7.57 -12.42
CA VAL A 1 18.93 -8.77 -11.70
C VAL A 1 18.00 -8.96 -10.53
N ASP A 2 16.98 -9.79 -10.71
CA ASP A 2 16.00 -10.06 -9.65
C ASP A 2 16.67 -10.92 -8.58
N MET A 3 17.02 -10.30 -7.47
CA MET A 3 17.62 -10.99 -6.33
C MET A 3 16.50 -11.57 -5.47
N ALA A 4 16.20 -12.85 -5.65
CA ALA A 4 15.50 -13.63 -4.64
C ALA A 4 16.37 -13.69 -3.36
N ARG A 5 15.91 -13.09 -2.27
CA ARG A 5 16.56 -13.22 -0.96
C ARG A 5 16.04 -14.48 -0.29
N LEU A 6 16.90 -15.48 -0.17
CA LEU A 6 16.66 -16.69 0.60
C LEU A 6 17.19 -16.47 2.03
N SER A 7 16.33 -16.64 3.04
CA SER A 7 16.76 -16.77 4.42
C SER A 7 16.16 -18.04 5.03
N SER A 8 16.99 -18.78 5.77
CA SER A 8 16.58 -19.97 6.52
C SER A 8 16.69 -19.69 8.01
N GLY A 9 15.61 -19.92 8.75
CA GLY A 9 15.57 -19.86 10.21
C GLY A 9 14.49 -20.79 10.72
N GLY A 10 14.90 -21.90 11.36
CA GLY A 10 13.98 -23.00 11.67
C GLY A 10 13.40 -23.66 10.41
N HIS A 11 12.48 -24.61 10.57
CA HIS A 11 11.87 -25.43 9.50
C HIS A 11 11.04 -24.65 8.45
N ARG A 12 11.24 -23.34 8.29
CA ARG A 12 10.53 -22.48 7.33
C ARG A 12 11.51 -21.82 6.36
N LEU A 13 11.22 -22.01 5.08
CA LEU A 13 11.79 -21.22 3.99
C LEU A 13 10.75 -20.13 3.63
N THR A 14 11.16 -18.86 3.63
CA THR A 14 10.30 -17.75 3.17
C THR A 14 10.83 -17.22 1.86
N VAL A 15 9.98 -17.18 0.82
CA VAL A 15 10.33 -16.62 -0.49
C VAL A 15 9.39 -15.43 -0.74
N ASN A 16 9.96 -14.25 -0.91
CA ASN A 16 9.22 -13.04 -1.30
C ASN A 16 9.42 -12.83 -2.80
N PHE A 17 8.35 -12.86 -3.59
CA PHE A 17 8.37 -12.49 -5.00
C PHE A 17 7.43 -11.29 -5.22
N ALA A 18 7.92 -10.30 -5.97
CA ALA A 18 7.07 -9.26 -6.53
C ALA A 18 6.52 -9.79 -7.87
N TYR A 19 5.20 -9.97 -7.97
CA TYR A 19 4.55 -10.46 -9.19
C TYR A 19 3.82 -9.30 -9.87
N GLN A 20 4.22 -8.97 -11.09
CA GLN A 20 3.44 -8.11 -11.98
C GLN A 20 2.59 -9.00 -12.87
N ALA A 21 1.27 -8.85 -12.79
CA ALA A 21 0.32 -9.70 -13.49
C ALA A 21 0.41 -9.53 -15.02
N TYR A 22 1.16 -10.41 -15.68
CA TYR A 22 1.08 -10.66 -17.12
C TYR A 22 0.97 -12.17 -17.32
N THR A 23 -0.26 -12.69 -17.32
CA THR A 23 -0.65 -14.04 -17.82
C THR A 23 0.35 -15.18 -17.59
N GLY A 24 0.96 -15.28 -16.40
CA GLY A 24 1.97 -16.29 -16.07
C GLY A 24 1.74 -16.90 -14.69
N GLY A 25 1.71 -18.23 -14.61
CA GLY A 25 1.68 -18.96 -13.33
C GLY A 25 3.06 -19.12 -12.70
N ILE A 26 3.10 -19.57 -11.45
CA ILE A 26 4.32 -20.09 -10.81
C ILE A 26 4.58 -21.50 -11.36
N TRP A 27 5.68 -21.69 -12.06
CA TRP A 27 6.11 -23.01 -12.54
C TRP A 27 7.06 -23.63 -11.52
N VAL A 28 6.71 -24.81 -10.99
CA VAL A 28 7.61 -25.62 -10.14
C VAL A 28 8.25 -26.67 -11.04
N ASP A 29 9.53 -26.51 -11.33
CA ASP A 29 10.28 -27.50 -12.11
C ASP A 29 10.54 -28.76 -11.27
N ARG A 30 10.50 -29.94 -11.90
CA ARG A 30 10.43 -31.22 -11.19
C ARG A 30 11.80 -31.60 -10.60
N GLY A 31 12.03 -31.24 -9.33
CA GLY A 31 13.14 -31.75 -8.55
C GLY A 31 12.95 -31.53 -7.05
N THR A 32 12.73 -32.63 -6.32
CA THR A 32 12.58 -32.76 -4.84
C THR A 32 11.13 -32.83 -4.34
N ILE A 33 10.78 -34.00 -3.79
CA ILE A 33 9.52 -34.25 -3.09
C ILE A 33 9.62 -33.66 -1.68
N VAL A 34 8.80 -32.66 -1.37
CA VAL A 34 8.53 -32.24 0.02
C VAL A 34 7.53 -33.23 0.65
N PRO A 35 7.88 -33.94 1.75
CA PRO A 35 7.01 -34.97 2.34
C PRO A 35 5.66 -34.43 2.85
N TYR A 36 5.65 -33.14 3.23
CA TYR A 36 4.47 -32.42 3.67
C TYR A 36 4.28 -31.28 2.67
N GLY A 37 3.34 -31.44 1.74
CA GLY A 37 3.19 -30.56 0.57
C GLY A 37 3.28 -29.07 0.89
N ILE A 38 3.87 -28.30 -0.04
CA ILE A 38 3.89 -26.85 0.09
C ILE A 38 2.48 -26.33 -0.22
N SER A 39 1.84 -25.73 0.78
CA SER A 39 0.57 -25.03 0.60
C SER A 39 0.82 -23.55 0.34
N PHE A 40 0.51 -23.08 -0.87
CA PHE A 40 0.41 -21.65 -1.17
C PHE A 40 -1.07 -21.28 -1.19
N LYS A 41 -1.52 -20.37 -0.33
CA LYS A 41 -2.83 -19.72 -0.52
C LYS A 41 -2.63 -18.55 -1.48
N VAL A 42 -3.02 -18.76 -2.74
CA VAL A 42 -3.22 -17.66 -3.68
C VAL A 42 -4.68 -17.22 -3.53
N SER A 43 -4.90 -16.20 -2.72
CA SER A 43 -6.21 -15.53 -2.68
C SER A 43 -6.29 -14.65 -3.93
N ALA A 44 -6.97 -15.11 -4.97
CA ALA A 44 -7.42 -14.18 -5.99
C ALA A 44 -8.38 -13.19 -5.31
N PRO A 45 -8.23 -11.86 -5.48
CA PRO A 45 -9.26 -10.94 -5.02
C PRO A 45 -10.60 -11.38 -5.64
N ALA A 46 -11.68 -11.29 -4.86
CA ALA A 46 -13.02 -11.56 -5.38
C ALA A 46 -13.20 -10.75 -6.67
N SER A 47 -13.68 -11.39 -7.75
CA SER A 47 -13.92 -10.69 -9.01
C SER A 47 -14.98 -9.61 -8.76
N SER A 48 -14.56 -8.36 -8.70
CA SER A 48 -15.47 -7.23 -8.68
C SER A 48 -16.04 -7.06 -10.09
N ASN A 49 -17.34 -6.78 -10.19
CA ASN A 49 -17.95 -6.35 -11.46
C ASN A 49 -17.68 -4.87 -11.75
N LEU A 50 -16.92 -4.19 -10.89
CA LEU A 50 -16.54 -2.80 -11.10
C LEU A 50 -15.44 -2.70 -12.16
N PRO A 51 -15.41 -1.63 -12.97
CA PRO A 51 -14.31 -1.40 -13.89
C PRO A 51 -13.03 -1.05 -13.11
N VAL A 52 -11.90 -1.51 -13.61
CA VAL A 52 -10.57 -1.04 -13.16
C VAL A 52 -10.38 0.38 -13.65
N ARG A 53 -10.17 1.33 -12.74
CA ARG A 53 -9.99 2.75 -13.07
C ARG A 53 -8.88 3.35 -12.22
N THR A 54 -8.31 4.45 -12.73
CA THR A 54 -7.41 5.33 -12.01
C THR A 54 -8.05 6.72 -11.93
N LEU A 55 -8.22 7.24 -10.72
CA LEU A 55 -8.61 8.63 -10.49
C LEU A 55 -7.39 9.43 -10.05
N ILE A 56 -7.31 10.69 -10.47
CA ILE A 56 -6.25 11.62 -10.11
C ILE A 56 -6.84 12.86 -9.46
N ASN A 57 -6.25 13.28 -8.34
CA ASN A 57 -6.49 14.61 -7.80
C ASN A 57 -5.51 15.57 -8.47
N SER A 58 -5.99 16.46 -9.34
CA SER A 58 -5.14 17.31 -10.16
C SER A 58 -4.31 18.33 -9.37
N ALA A 59 -4.75 18.72 -8.17
CA ALA A 59 -4.03 19.66 -7.32
C ALA A 59 -2.79 19.05 -6.68
N THR A 60 -2.85 17.78 -6.29
CA THR A 60 -1.77 17.07 -5.57
C THR A 60 -1.01 16.10 -6.47
N GLY A 61 -1.58 15.70 -7.60
CA GLY A 61 -1.06 14.63 -8.45
C GLY A 61 -1.22 13.21 -7.87
N ILE A 62 -1.86 13.07 -6.71
CA ILE A 62 -2.12 11.77 -6.08
C ILE A 62 -3.11 10.99 -6.95
N THR A 63 -2.81 9.72 -7.17
CA THR A 63 -3.71 8.81 -7.88
C THR A 63 -4.13 7.63 -7.03
N VAL A 64 -5.36 7.18 -7.26
CA VAL A 64 -5.92 5.98 -6.66
C VAL A 64 -6.44 5.09 -7.77
N SER A 65 -5.97 3.85 -7.79
CA SER A 65 -6.31 2.85 -8.81
C SER A 65 -6.89 1.59 -8.19
N GLY A 66 -7.89 1.01 -8.85
CA GLY A 66 -8.49 -0.27 -8.45
C GLY A 66 -9.86 -0.46 -9.06
N ASP A 67 -10.66 -1.32 -8.44
CA ASP A 67 -12.05 -1.59 -8.82
C ASP A 67 -12.96 -0.47 -8.30
N ILE A 68 -13.20 0.53 -9.14
CA ILE A 68 -13.80 1.81 -8.74
C ILE A 68 -15.11 2.04 -9.52
N THR A 69 -16.18 2.40 -8.81
CA THR A 69 -17.49 2.72 -9.41
C THR A 69 -17.37 3.88 -10.41
N ILE A 70 -18.14 3.87 -11.49
CA ILE A 70 -18.01 4.84 -12.60
C ILE A 70 -18.21 6.30 -12.16
N ASN A 71 -19.03 6.52 -11.14
CA ASN A 71 -19.34 7.83 -10.55
C ASN A 71 -18.49 8.17 -9.32
N ALA A 72 -17.50 7.34 -8.95
CA ALA A 72 -16.59 7.66 -7.86
C ALA A 72 -15.80 8.95 -8.15
N THR A 73 -15.69 9.77 -7.12
CA THR A 73 -14.85 10.96 -7.08
C THR A 73 -13.75 10.76 -6.04
N LEU A 74 -12.53 11.16 -6.41
CA LEU A 74 -11.37 11.18 -5.52
C LEU A 74 -11.25 12.55 -4.86
N THR A 75 -11.33 12.56 -3.53
CA THR A 75 -11.08 13.74 -2.71
C THR A 75 -9.77 13.55 -1.95
N VAL A 76 -8.95 14.59 -1.95
CA VAL A 76 -7.68 14.64 -1.20
C VAL A 76 -7.68 15.95 -0.44
N GLU A 77 -7.68 15.86 0.87
CA GLU A 77 -7.69 16.99 1.80
C GLU A 77 -6.46 16.94 2.71
N ASP A 78 -6.19 18.05 3.39
CA ASP A 78 -5.20 18.08 4.46
C ASP A 78 -5.58 17.08 5.55
N ILE A 79 -4.57 16.47 6.16
CA ILE A 79 -4.77 15.42 7.15
C ILE A 79 -5.63 15.88 8.34
N SER A 80 -6.71 15.16 8.62
CA SER A 80 -7.55 15.34 9.81
C SER A 80 -7.36 14.18 10.77
N LEU A 81 -7.02 14.50 12.02
CA LEU A 81 -6.68 13.50 13.02
C LEU A 81 -7.69 13.51 14.17
N HIS A 82 -8.24 12.34 14.51
CA HIS A 82 -9.11 12.13 15.69
C HIS A 82 -8.52 12.76 16.95
N THR A 83 -9.35 13.32 17.83
CA THR A 83 -8.94 14.00 19.07
C THR A 83 -7.73 13.38 19.77
N LYS A 84 -6.81 14.22 20.23
CA LYS A 84 -5.60 13.76 20.93
C LYS A 84 -5.98 12.89 22.14
N GLY A 85 -5.32 11.75 22.30
CA GLY A 85 -5.57 10.80 23.39
C GLY A 85 -6.74 9.84 23.14
N THR A 86 -7.54 10.03 22.08
CA THR A 86 -8.64 9.10 21.75
C THR A 86 -8.28 8.10 20.66
N CYS A 87 -7.15 8.31 19.97
CA CYS A 87 -6.70 7.45 18.88
C CYS A 87 -5.17 7.30 18.89
N VAL A 88 -4.72 6.07 19.18
CA VAL A 88 -3.28 5.74 19.29
C VAL A 88 -2.56 5.94 17.94
N ALA A 89 -3.21 5.61 16.82
CA ALA A 89 -2.65 5.81 15.49
C ALA A 89 -2.45 7.29 15.18
N CYS A 90 -3.49 8.11 15.36
CA CYS A 90 -3.42 9.55 15.16
C CYS A 90 -2.41 10.21 16.11
N ASP A 91 -2.28 9.75 17.35
CA ASP A 91 -1.27 10.24 18.28
C ASP A 91 0.16 9.87 17.85
N THR A 92 0.34 8.72 17.20
CA THR A 92 1.63 8.34 16.60
C THR A 92 1.95 9.24 15.41
N ILE A 93 0.98 9.50 14.53
CA ILE A 93 1.13 10.46 13.43
C ILE A 93 1.48 11.86 13.96
N ARG A 94 0.80 12.34 15.00
CA ARG A 94 1.14 13.62 15.67
C ARG A 94 2.56 13.67 16.21
N LYS A 95 3.06 12.56 16.75
CA LYS A 95 4.46 12.48 17.21
C LYS A 95 5.43 12.59 16.04
N ALA A 96 5.15 11.91 14.93
CA ALA A 96 5.97 12.01 13.71
C ALA A 96 6.01 13.44 13.15
N GLN A 97 4.87 14.15 13.15
CA GLN A 97 4.79 15.57 12.77
C GLN A 97 5.71 16.47 13.60
N LYS A 98 5.86 16.19 14.90
CA LYS A 98 6.75 16.94 15.79
C LYS A 98 8.22 16.52 15.70
N GLY A 99 8.47 15.29 15.27
CA GLY A 99 9.81 14.67 15.25
C GLY A 99 10.68 15.03 14.06
N GLY A 100 10.24 15.94 13.18
CA GLY A 100 11.02 16.44 12.03
C GLY A 100 11.19 15.47 10.86
N ARG A 101 10.58 14.28 10.93
CA ARG A 101 10.60 13.26 9.86
C ARG A 101 9.37 13.31 8.96
N PHE A 102 8.32 14.00 9.39
CA PHE A 102 7.09 14.15 8.61
C PHE A 102 7.34 14.99 7.36
N LEU A 103 7.00 14.43 6.20
CA LEU A 103 7.08 15.12 4.92
C LEU A 103 5.76 15.84 4.63
N PHE A 104 4.65 15.11 4.69
CA PHE A 104 3.29 15.61 4.49
C PHE A 104 2.27 14.52 4.87
N GLY A 105 0.98 14.86 4.88
CA GLY A 105 -0.09 13.91 5.16
C GLY A 105 -1.41 14.36 4.55
N TYR A 106 -2.26 13.39 4.24
CA TYR A 106 -3.52 13.61 3.52
C TYR A 106 -4.64 12.73 4.06
N ASP A 107 -5.85 13.27 3.98
CA ASP A 107 -7.08 12.52 4.02
C ASP A 107 -7.53 12.24 2.58
N ILE A 108 -7.37 10.99 2.16
CA ILE A 108 -7.77 10.48 0.85
C ILE A 108 -9.13 9.76 1.00
N SER A 109 -10.11 10.12 0.19
CA SER A 109 -11.40 9.43 0.17
C SER A 109 -11.93 9.20 -1.24
N LEU A 110 -12.76 8.17 -1.38
CA LEU A 110 -13.50 7.84 -2.59
C LEU A 110 -14.98 7.76 -2.26
N SER A 111 -15.81 8.44 -3.07
CA SER A 111 -17.27 8.37 -2.95
C SER A 111 -17.96 8.31 -4.31
N PRO A 112 -18.90 7.37 -4.54
CA PRO A 112 -19.32 6.31 -3.62
C PRO A 112 -18.23 5.26 -3.38
N THR A 113 -18.36 4.52 -2.28
CA THR A 113 -17.36 3.57 -1.78
C THR A 113 -17.05 2.47 -2.80
N THR A 114 -15.82 1.95 -2.71
CA THR A 114 -15.31 0.89 -3.57
C THR A 114 -15.16 -0.41 -2.79
N THR A 115 -14.91 -1.51 -3.50
CA THR A 115 -14.63 -2.81 -2.90
C THR A 115 -13.26 -3.29 -3.37
N GLY A 116 -12.52 -3.93 -2.45
CA GLY A 116 -11.21 -4.51 -2.76
C GLY A 116 -10.02 -3.58 -2.52
N PRO A 117 -8.80 -4.07 -2.80
CA PRO A 117 -7.57 -3.33 -2.59
C PRO A 117 -7.44 -2.16 -3.58
N LEU A 118 -6.85 -1.06 -3.10
CA LEU A 118 -6.57 0.14 -3.87
C LEU A 118 -5.07 0.37 -3.91
N THR A 119 -4.56 0.69 -5.09
CA THR A 119 -3.18 1.16 -5.28
C THR A 119 -3.16 2.68 -5.21
N ILE A 120 -2.42 3.22 -4.24
CA ILE A 120 -2.20 4.66 -4.10
C ILE A 120 -0.83 4.99 -4.66
N SER A 121 -0.75 6.08 -5.42
CA SER A 121 0.49 6.67 -5.90
C SER A 121 0.57 8.11 -5.42
N ILE A 122 1.60 8.39 -4.64
CA ILE A 122 1.90 9.72 -4.10
C ILE A 122 3.12 10.28 -4.83
N PRO A 123 3.00 11.44 -5.51
CA PRO A 123 4.16 12.16 -6.03
C PRO A 123 5.12 12.56 -4.91
N MET A 124 6.40 12.33 -5.14
CA MET A 124 7.51 12.60 -4.22
C MET A 124 8.56 13.44 -4.96
N ASP A 125 9.32 14.22 -4.20
CA ASP A 125 10.52 14.85 -4.74
C ASP A 125 11.51 13.76 -5.21
N SER A 126 12.09 13.97 -6.41
CA SER A 126 13.08 13.08 -7.01
C SER A 126 14.27 12.75 -6.12
N LYS A 127 14.61 13.60 -5.13
CA LYS A 127 15.67 13.32 -4.15
C LYS A 127 15.41 12.07 -3.30
N TYR A 128 14.15 11.64 -3.19
CA TYR A 128 13.78 10.43 -2.47
C TYR A 128 13.88 9.16 -3.31
N ASN A 129 14.17 9.23 -4.60
CA ASN A 129 14.30 8.05 -5.46
C ASN A 129 15.28 7.03 -4.90
N GLY A 130 14.88 5.75 -4.91
CA GLY A 130 15.65 4.65 -4.34
C GLY A 130 15.60 4.54 -2.81
N GLN A 131 15.00 5.53 -2.12
CA GLN A 131 14.80 5.47 -0.68
C GLN A 131 13.48 4.76 -0.35
N THR A 132 13.48 4.05 0.77
CA THR A 132 12.26 3.52 1.36
C THR A 132 11.70 4.54 2.35
N ILE A 133 10.51 5.04 2.05
CA ILE A 133 9.74 5.92 2.94
C ILE A 133 8.77 5.10 3.78
N THR A 134 8.38 5.64 4.93
CA THR A 134 7.38 5.02 5.80
C THR A 134 6.07 5.79 5.71
N ILE A 135 4.98 5.08 5.41
CA ILE A 135 3.61 5.60 5.43
C ILE A 135 2.95 5.10 6.71
N LEU A 136 2.53 6.04 7.54
CA LEU A 136 1.69 5.79 8.71
C LEU A 136 0.23 5.95 8.30
N HIS A 137 -0.58 4.94 8.57
CA HIS A 137 -1.98 4.89 8.19
C HIS A 137 -2.83 4.60 9.42
N CYS A 138 -3.88 5.39 9.67
CA CYS A 138 -4.81 5.11 10.76
C CYS A 138 -6.07 4.41 10.21
N ILE A 139 -6.19 3.12 10.48
CA ILE A 139 -7.35 2.31 10.11
C ILE A 139 -8.26 2.18 11.32
N ASN A 140 -9.36 2.94 11.37
CA ASN A 140 -10.34 2.86 12.46
C ASN A 140 -9.70 2.89 13.86
N GLY A 141 -8.69 3.75 14.04
CA GLY A 141 -7.95 3.92 15.28
C GLY A 141 -6.68 3.05 15.44
N ARG A 142 -6.50 2.05 14.58
CA ARG A 142 -5.31 1.18 14.55
C ARG A 142 -4.24 1.76 13.64
N LEU A 143 -2.99 1.72 14.09
CA LEU A 143 -1.85 2.12 13.27
C LEU A 143 -1.49 0.96 12.33
N GLU A 144 -1.47 1.24 11.04
CA GLU A 144 -0.80 0.45 10.03
C GLU A 144 0.45 1.22 9.57
N THR A 145 1.52 0.48 9.29
CA THR A 145 2.79 1.04 8.83
C THR A 145 3.19 0.34 7.54
N ILE A 146 3.33 1.11 6.48
CA ILE A 146 3.60 0.62 5.13
C ILE A 146 4.94 1.19 4.68
N ASN A 147 5.78 0.34 4.11
CA ASN A 147 7.04 0.78 3.51
C ASN A 147 6.88 0.83 2.00
N ALA A 148 7.17 1.98 1.40
CA ALA A 148 7.17 2.15 -0.05
C ALA A 148 8.53 2.64 -0.52
N THR A 149 9.04 2.06 -1.60
CA THR A 149 10.25 2.57 -2.25
C THR A 149 9.85 3.60 -3.28
N VAL A 150 10.49 4.76 -3.25
CA VAL A 150 10.23 5.81 -4.24
C VAL A 150 10.94 5.46 -5.55
N VAL A 151 10.20 5.40 -6.64
CA VAL A 151 10.70 5.12 -7.99
C VAL A 151 10.16 6.21 -8.91
N ASN A 152 11.06 6.86 -9.66
CA ASN A 152 10.71 7.92 -10.61
C ASN A 152 9.85 9.05 -10.01
N GLY A 153 10.15 9.44 -8.77
CA GLY A 153 9.44 10.50 -8.06
C GLY A 153 8.08 10.07 -7.54
N VAL A 154 7.82 8.78 -7.37
CA VAL A 154 6.52 8.27 -6.92
C VAL A 154 6.70 7.19 -5.85
N ALA A 155 5.96 7.33 -4.76
CA ALA A 155 5.76 6.25 -3.80
C ALA A 155 4.43 5.54 -4.09
N MET A 156 4.50 4.23 -4.32
CA MET A 156 3.32 3.40 -4.56
C MET A 156 3.13 2.37 -3.46
N PHE A 157 1.88 2.18 -3.03
CA PHE A 157 1.52 1.18 -2.03
C PHE A 157 0.06 0.75 -2.16
N ILE A 158 -0.29 -0.40 -1.57
CA ILE A 158 -1.61 -1.01 -1.65
C ILE A 158 -2.27 -0.95 -0.28
N VAL A 159 -3.54 -0.58 -0.24
CA VAL A 159 -4.36 -0.49 0.98
C VAL A 159 -5.76 -1.04 0.75
N THR A 160 -6.47 -1.35 1.82
CA THR A 160 -7.91 -1.68 1.78
C THR A 160 -8.80 -0.58 2.35
N GLU A 161 -8.19 0.42 2.99
CA GLU A 161 -8.85 1.61 3.54
C GLU A 161 -7.98 2.83 3.21
N LEU A 162 -8.59 4.02 3.09
CA LEU A 162 -7.93 5.18 2.45
C LEU A 162 -7.49 6.30 3.40
N SER A 163 -7.85 6.34 4.67
CA SER A 163 -7.55 7.54 5.46
C SER A 163 -7.48 7.31 6.96
N PRO A 164 -6.68 8.13 7.66
CA PRO A 164 -5.74 9.14 7.14
C PRO A 164 -4.32 8.58 6.89
N PHE A 165 -3.54 9.21 5.99
CA PHE A 165 -2.15 8.85 5.70
C PHE A 165 -1.14 9.95 6.06
N ALA A 166 0.01 9.56 6.62
CA ALA A 166 1.16 10.44 6.83
C ALA A 166 2.45 9.81 6.29
N VAL A 167 3.22 10.60 5.56
CA VAL A 167 4.50 10.18 4.95
C VAL A 167 5.66 10.69 5.80
N THR A 168 6.60 9.79 6.15
CA THR A 168 7.71 10.03 7.11
C THR A 168 9.02 9.34 6.71
#